data_AF-A0A968UG83-F1
#
_entry.id   AF-A0A968UG83-F1
#
_cell.length_a   1.000
_cell.length_b   1.000
_cell.length_c   1.000
_cell.angle_alpha   90.00
_cell.angle_beta   90.00
_cell.angle_gamma   90.00
#
_symmetry.space_group_name_H-M   'P 1'
#
loop_
_entity.id
_entity.type
_entity.pdbx_description
1 polymer ?
#
loop_
_entity_poly.entity_id
_entity_poly.type
_entity_poly.pdbx_seq_one_letter_code
_entity_poly.pdbx_strand_id
1 'polypeptide(L)'
;MTEPSKETVTNPLKKAWLITNWLKNGVPEIAKVLGGWETVPYSFAGAIAMGAKRDEQESYPFIRKELKIAGQTYEFRVELAPEDGENCYRFELRNMAIGGKIPGGFKLRLLTEEMEDFEGHEEIATEARDSLRIVLQLNSGDGIIYLIEPFPD
;
A
#
# COMPACT_ATOMS: atom_id res chain seq x y z
N MET A 1 15.59 -20.83 39.96
CA MET A 1 14.22 -20.67 39.44
C MET A 1 14.28 -19.56 38.43
N THR A 2 14.24 -19.91 37.15
CA THR A 2 14.46 -19.01 36.02
C THR A 2 13.12 -18.40 35.64
N GLU A 3 13.05 -17.07 35.53
CA GLU A 3 11.87 -16.34 35.06
C GLU A 3 11.50 -16.75 33.63
N PRO A 4 10.21 -16.91 33.28
CA PRO A 4 9.83 -17.02 31.89
C PRO A 4 9.85 -15.64 31.23
N SER A 5 10.69 -15.51 30.20
CA SER A 5 10.70 -14.37 29.27
C SER A 5 9.30 -14.09 28.74
N LYS A 6 8.80 -12.87 28.94
CA LYS A 6 7.59 -12.38 28.28
C LYS A 6 7.88 -12.28 26.79
N GLU A 7 7.36 -13.22 26.01
CA GLU A 7 7.18 -13.04 24.57
C GLU A 7 6.31 -11.79 24.37
N THR A 8 6.90 -10.77 23.76
CA THR A 8 6.18 -9.60 23.28
C THR A 8 5.33 -10.02 22.08
N VAL A 9 4.16 -10.60 22.35
CA VAL A 9 3.15 -10.86 21.32
C VAL A 9 2.80 -9.50 20.71
N THR A 10 3.32 -9.25 19.52
CA THR A 10 3.16 -7.99 18.82
C THR A 10 1.72 -7.97 18.34
N ASN A 11 0.85 -7.17 18.99
CA ASN A 11 -0.57 -7.12 18.62
C ASN A 11 -0.70 -6.57 17.18
N PRO A 12 -1.10 -7.37 16.18
CA PRO A 12 -1.19 -6.94 14.78
C PRO A 12 -2.15 -5.76 14.59
N LEU A 13 -3.11 -5.58 15.51
CA LEU A 13 -4.07 -4.47 15.50
C LEU A 13 -3.41 -3.08 15.62
N LYS A 14 -2.21 -2.97 16.22
CA LYS A 14 -1.48 -1.69 16.29
C LYS A 14 -0.80 -1.30 14.97
N LYS A 15 -0.71 -2.23 14.03
CA LYS A 15 0.12 -2.10 12.81
C LYS A 15 -0.67 -2.26 11.52
N ALA A 16 -1.97 -2.52 11.61
CA ALA A 16 -2.88 -2.50 10.49
C ALA A 16 -3.48 -1.10 10.36
N TRP A 17 -3.71 -0.63 9.14
CA TRP A 17 -4.33 0.67 8.89
C TRP A 17 -5.55 0.49 8.00
N LEU A 18 -6.68 1.00 8.48
CA LEU A 18 -7.93 1.07 7.72
C LEU A 18 -7.86 2.24 6.75
N ILE A 19 -8.21 1.98 5.49
CA ILE A 19 -8.45 3.04 4.52
C ILE A 19 -9.96 2.96 4.22
N THR A 20 -10.72 3.98 4.60
CA THR A 20 -12.19 3.99 4.53
C THR A 20 -12.74 4.64 3.26
N ASN A 21 -13.82 4.09 2.70
CA ASN A 21 -14.81 4.76 1.83
C ASN A 21 -14.25 5.48 0.58
N TRP A 22 -13.44 4.78 -0.23
CA TRP A 22 -12.63 5.39 -1.30
C TRP A 22 -13.43 5.91 -2.48
N LEU A 23 -14.58 5.30 -2.73
CA LEU A 23 -15.39 5.55 -3.92
C LEU A 23 -16.36 6.73 -3.75
N LYS A 24 -16.78 7.06 -2.52
CA LYS A 24 -17.70 8.19 -2.31
C LYS A 24 -17.02 9.55 -2.44
N ASN A 25 -15.73 9.63 -2.10
CA ASN A 25 -15.02 10.92 -2.01
C ASN A 25 -13.80 11.03 -2.95
N GLY A 26 -13.38 9.92 -3.58
CA GLY A 26 -12.21 9.88 -4.45
C GLY A 26 -10.88 10.02 -3.71
N VAL A 27 -9.79 9.68 -4.40
CA VAL A 27 -8.40 9.70 -3.90
C VAL A 27 -8.01 10.99 -3.15
N PRO A 28 -8.35 12.22 -3.62
CA PRO A 28 -7.90 13.46 -2.98
C PRO A 28 -8.45 13.73 -1.58
N GLU A 29 -9.71 13.33 -1.29
CA GLU A 29 -10.30 13.59 0.03
C GLU A 29 -9.88 12.57 1.08
N ILE A 30 -9.33 11.42 0.66
CA ILE A 30 -8.81 10.38 1.55
C ILE A 30 -7.58 10.88 2.32
N ALA A 31 -6.66 11.58 1.65
CA ALA A 31 -5.45 12.08 2.27
C ALA A 31 -5.72 13.06 3.44
N LYS A 32 -6.81 13.83 3.32
CA LYS A 32 -7.25 14.77 4.36
C LYS A 32 -7.79 14.07 5.60
N VAL A 33 -8.40 12.89 5.45
CA VAL A 33 -9.05 12.14 6.54
C VAL A 33 -8.06 11.26 7.30
N LEU A 34 -7.11 10.62 6.61
CA LEU A 34 -6.33 9.52 7.19
C LEU A 34 -5.02 9.92 7.87
N GLY A 35 -4.55 11.16 7.73
CA GLY A 35 -3.33 11.66 8.39
C GLY A 35 -2.04 10.93 7.95
N GLY A 36 -1.06 11.66 7.41
CA GLY A 36 0.19 11.06 6.91
C GLY A 36 0.09 10.41 5.54
N TRP A 37 -1.02 10.62 4.84
CA TRP A 37 -1.14 10.37 3.40
C TRP A 37 -0.98 11.68 2.62
N GLU A 38 -0.32 11.60 1.48
CA GLU A 38 -0.14 12.72 0.56
C GLU A 38 -0.91 12.44 -0.74
N THR A 39 -1.69 13.41 -1.20
CA THR A 39 -2.29 13.38 -2.54
C THR A 39 -1.27 13.89 -3.54
N VAL A 40 -1.02 13.13 -4.60
CA VAL A 40 -0.20 13.59 -5.72
C VAL A 40 -1.11 13.88 -6.91
N PRO A 41 -1.24 15.15 -7.34
CA PRO A 41 -2.12 15.53 -8.44
C PRO A 41 -1.54 15.09 -9.80
N TYR A 42 -2.45 14.92 -10.76
CA TYR A 42 -2.20 14.52 -12.15
C TYR A 42 -0.98 15.21 -12.80
N SER A 43 -0.82 16.52 -12.61
CA SER A 43 0.25 17.32 -13.23
C SER A 43 1.65 17.03 -12.67
N PHE A 44 1.77 16.44 -11.47
CA PHE A 44 3.05 16.14 -10.83
C PHE A 44 3.44 14.66 -10.98
N ALA A 45 2.48 13.77 -11.24
CA ALA A 45 2.71 12.35 -11.50
C ALA A 45 3.66 12.12 -12.68
N GLY A 46 3.52 12.91 -13.76
CA GLY A 46 4.42 12.87 -14.92
C GLY A 46 5.81 13.44 -14.67
N ALA A 47 5.98 14.35 -13.70
CA ALA A 47 7.27 14.99 -13.41
C ALA A 47 8.16 14.17 -12.47
N ILE A 48 7.58 13.44 -11.51
CA ILE A 48 8.31 12.47 -10.67
C ILE A 48 8.79 11.25 -11.49
N ALA A 49 8.15 10.98 -12.64
CA ALA A 49 8.50 9.86 -13.52
C ALA A 49 9.79 10.05 -14.35
N MET A 50 10.44 11.23 -14.33
CA MET A 50 11.68 11.50 -15.08
C MET A 50 12.96 10.85 -14.49
N GLY A 51 12.84 9.63 -13.96
CA GLY A 51 13.97 8.85 -13.44
C GLY A 51 13.73 7.34 -13.36
N ALA A 52 12.50 6.86 -13.56
CA ALA A 52 12.17 5.45 -13.60
C ALA A 52 11.51 5.14 -14.94
N LYS A 53 12.16 4.34 -15.78
CA LYS A 53 11.47 3.66 -16.88
C LYS A 53 10.47 2.70 -16.24
N ARG A 54 9.23 3.12 -16.08
CA ARG A 54 8.09 2.29 -15.69
C ARG A 54 6.95 2.66 -16.61
N ASP A 55 6.30 1.62 -17.09
CA ASP A 55 5.38 1.58 -18.21
C ASP A 55 4.46 2.80 -18.32
N GLU A 56 4.19 3.20 -19.56
CA GLU A 56 3.24 4.22 -19.96
C GLU A 56 1.88 3.98 -19.29
N GLN A 57 1.72 4.48 -18.08
CA GLN A 57 0.47 4.39 -17.35
C GLN A 57 -0.12 5.78 -17.29
N GLU A 58 -1.30 5.91 -17.88
CA GLU A 58 -2.20 7.06 -17.73
C GLU A 58 -2.14 7.55 -16.27
N SER A 59 -1.77 8.82 -16.10
CA SER A 59 -1.42 9.39 -14.80
C SER A 59 -2.65 9.62 -13.92
N TYR A 60 -3.31 8.57 -13.46
CA TYR A 60 -4.42 8.72 -12.52
C TYR A 60 -3.95 9.37 -11.20
N PRO A 61 -4.79 10.20 -10.55
CA PRO A 61 -4.47 10.73 -9.23
C PRO A 61 -4.27 9.56 -8.26
N PHE A 62 -3.25 9.68 -7.41
CA PHE A 62 -2.93 8.67 -6.42
C PHE A 62 -2.70 9.30 -5.06
N ILE A 63 -2.94 8.53 -4.01
CA ILE A 63 -2.45 8.82 -2.66
C ILE A 63 -1.22 7.99 -2.40
N ARG A 64 -0.32 8.53 -1.60
CA ARG A 64 0.85 7.80 -1.11
C ARG A 64 1.08 8.04 0.36
N LYS A 65 1.82 7.12 0.96
CA LYS A 65 2.33 7.23 2.32
C LYS A 65 3.77 6.75 2.34
N GLU A 66 4.65 7.54 2.93
CA GLU A 66 6.03 7.11 3.22
C GLU A 66 6.02 6.19 4.45
N LEU A 67 6.71 5.07 4.36
CA LEU A 67 6.88 4.09 5.42
C LEU A 67 8.37 3.85 5.65
N LYS A 68 8.79 3.78 6.92
CA LYS A 68 10.11 3.26 7.26
C LYS A 68 9.98 1.80 7.63
N ILE A 69 10.73 0.91 6.99
CA ILE A 69 10.70 -0.52 7.27
C ILE A 69 12.15 -1.00 7.33
N ALA A 70 12.58 -1.49 8.49
CA ALA A 70 13.94 -1.99 8.71
C ALA A 70 15.01 -0.97 8.31
N GLY A 71 14.79 0.31 8.66
CA GLY A 71 15.74 1.40 8.39
C GLY A 71 15.80 1.88 6.94
N GLN A 72 14.96 1.35 6.03
CA GLN A 72 14.82 1.83 4.66
C GLN A 72 13.48 2.54 4.46
N THR A 73 13.46 3.49 3.52
CA THR A 73 12.24 4.21 3.15
C THR A 73 11.53 3.52 2.00
N TYR A 74 10.24 3.29 2.18
CA TYR A 74 9.32 2.74 1.20
C TYR A 74 8.17 3.72 0.95
N GLU A 75 7.60 3.64 -0.23
CA GLU A 75 6.36 4.32 -0.57
C GLU A 75 5.27 3.27 -0.72
N PHE A 76 4.16 3.47 -0.01
CA PHE A 76 2.91 2.77 -0.25
C PHE A 76 1.97 3.68 -1.02
N ARG A 77 1.53 3.23 -2.19
CA ARG A 77 0.72 3.99 -3.16
C ARG A 77 -0.62 3.30 -3.36
N VAL A 78 -1.69 4.09 -3.45
CA VAL A 78 -3.00 3.63 -3.92
C VAL A 78 -3.44 4.54 -5.06
N GLU A 79 -3.69 3.94 -6.23
CA GLU A 79 -4.11 4.65 -7.43
C GLU A 79 -5.32 3.98 -8.08
N LEU A 80 -6.17 4.78 -8.73
CA LEU A 80 -7.20 4.25 -9.60
C LEU A 80 -6.51 3.70 -10.86
N ALA A 81 -6.86 2.48 -11.23
CA ALA A 81 -6.36 1.80 -12.42
C ALA A 81 -7.57 1.16 -13.12
N PRO A 82 -8.43 1.96 -13.78
CA PRO A 82 -9.66 1.44 -14.36
C PRO A 82 -9.34 0.39 -15.43
N GLU A 83 -10.03 -0.74 -15.36
CA GLU A 83 -9.91 -1.84 -16.31
C GLU A 83 -11.30 -2.12 -16.87
N ASP A 84 -11.46 -2.09 -18.19
CA ASP A 84 -12.73 -2.33 -18.89
C ASP A 84 -13.96 -1.54 -18.39
N GLY A 85 -13.74 -0.32 -17.86
CA GLY A 85 -14.80 0.56 -17.35
C GLY A 85 -15.19 0.29 -15.90
N GLU A 86 -14.50 -0.62 -15.21
CA GLU A 86 -14.67 -0.90 -13.80
C GLU A 86 -13.66 -0.10 -12.95
N ASN A 87 -14.10 0.32 -11.77
CA ASN A 87 -13.23 1.03 -10.83
C ASN A 87 -12.32 0.04 -10.10
N CYS A 88 -11.20 -0.30 -10.73
CA CYS A 88 -10.14 -1.07 -10.11
C CYS A 88 -9.14 -0.14 -9.41
N TYR A 89 -8.65 -0.57 -8.25
CA TYR A 89 -7.68 0.12 -7.44
C TYR A 89 -6.41 -0.71 -7.34
N ARG A 90 -5.28 -0.04 -7.55
CA ARG A 90 -3.97 -0.65 -7.42
C ARG A 90 -3.27 -0.16 -6.18
N PHE A 91 -2.78 -1.12 -5.40
CA PHE A 91 -1.99 -0.93 -4.22
C PHE A 91 -0.59 -1.35 -4.53
N GLU A 92 0.36 -0.48 -4.24
CA GLU A 92 1.76 -0.75 -4.56
C GLU A 92 2.66 -0.35 -3.42
N LEU A 93 3.49 -1.28 -2.95
CA LEU A 93 4.63 -1.00 -2.10
C LEU A 93 5.89 -0.97 -2.97
N ARG A 94 6.71 0.07 -2.83
CA ARG A 94 8.02 0.18 -3.50
C ARG A 94 9.09 0.74 -2.58
N ASN A 95 10.34 0.31 -2.77
CA ASN A 95 11.48 0.91 -2.09
C ASN A 95 11.81 2.27 -2.75
N MET A 96 12.12 3.30 -1.95
CA MET A 96 12.42 4.64 -2.46
C MET A 96 13.91 4.89 -2.74
N ALA A 97 14.80 3.98 -2.35
CA ALA A 97 16.21 4.08 -2.69
C ALA A 97 16.41 3.93 -4.21
N ILE A 98 17.40 4.63 -4.77
CA ILE A 98 17.73 4.53 -6.20
C ILE A 98 18.18 3.09 -6.50
N GLY A 99 17.46 2.41 -7.39
CA GLY A 99 17.68 0.99 -7.69
C GLY A 99 17.31 0.05 -6.53
N GLY A 100 16.64 0.55 -5.50
CA GLY A 100 16.18 -0.22 -4.35
C GLY A 100 15.13 -1.23 -4.76
N LYS A 101 15.25 -2.44 -4.24
CA LYS A 101 14.28 -3.52 -4.41
C LYS A 101 13.64 -3.87 -3.09
N ILE A 102 12.43 -4.42 -3.15
CA ILE A 102 11.79 -5.11 -2.04
C ILE A 102 12.50 -6.46 -1.86
N PRO A 103 13.13 -6.73 -0.70
CA PRO A 103 13.75 -8.01 -0.42
C PRO A 103 12.74 -9.17 -0.35
N GLY A 104 13.22 -10.38 -0.57
CA GLY A 104 12.42 -11.58 -0.29
C GLY A 104 11.97 -11.64 1.18
N GLY A 105 10.77 -12.14 1.41
CA GLY A 105 10.11 -12.22 2.72
C GLY A 105 9.15 -11.07 3.03
N PHE A 106 9.15 -9.99 2.23
CA PHE A 106 8.16 -8.93 2.38
C PHE A 106 6.78 -9.41 1.94
N LYS A 107 5.73 -8.90 2.58
CA LYS A 107 4.33 -9.16 2.24
C LYS A 107 3.53 -7.88 2.27
N LEU A 108 2.63 -7.76 1.31
CA LEU A 108 1.54 -6.80 1.32
C LEU A 108 0.26 -7.62 1.40
N ARG A 109 -0.59 -7.34 2.40
CA ARG A 109 -1.88 -7.97 2.56
C ARG A 109 -2.97 -6.92 2.65
N LEU A 110 -4.09 -7.19 2.03
CA LEU A 110 -5.33 -6.43 2.08
C LEU A 110 -6.38 -7.28 2.79
N LEU A 111 -7.22 -6.68 3.61
CA LEU A 111 -8.27 -7.37 4.36
C LEU A 111 -9.55 -6.54 4.26
N THR A 112 -10.70 -7.17 4.47
CA THR A 112 -11.96 -6.42 4.65
C THR A 112 -11.92 -5.58 5.93
N GLU A 113 -12.93 -4.74 6.16
CA GLU A 113 -13.06 -3.99 7.42
C GLU A 113 -13.14 -4.92 8.65
N GLU A 114 -13.69 -6.12 8.45
CA GLU A 114 -13.81 -7.19 9.45
C GLU A 114 -12.50 -7.99 9.64
N MET A 115 -11.42 -7.61 8.96
CA MET A 115 -10.13 -8.30 8.94
C MET A 115 -10.19 -9.70 8.33
N GLU A 116 -11.09 -9.93 7.38
CA GLU A 116 -11.20 -11.21 6.68
C GLU A 116 -10.33 -11.23 5.42
N ASP A 117 -9.74 -12.39 5.16
CA ASP A 117 -8.99 -12.67 3.92
C ASP A 117 -9.96 -12.87 2.75
N PHE A 118 -9.52 -12.56 1.53
CA PHE A 118 -10.28 -12.79 0.29
C PHE A 118 -9.36 -13.22 -0.87
N GLU A 119 -9.90 -13.55 -2.03
CA GLU A 119 -9.03 -13.99 -3.14
C GLU A 119 -8.14 -12.85 -3.66
N GLY A 120 -6.85 -13.11 -3.89
CA GLY A 120 -5.91 -12.09 -4.37
C GLY A 120 -5.54 -11.02 -3.34
N HIS A 121 -5.90 -11.21 -2.07
CA HIS A 121 -5.68 -10.26 -1.00
C HIS A 121 -4.21 -10.11 -0.54
N GLU A 122 -3.31 -11.00 -0.97
CA GLU A 122 -1.91 -11.02 -0.51
C GLU A 122 -0.92 -11.13 -1.68
N GLU A 123 0.17 -10.37 -1.59
CA GLU A 123 1.32 -10.46 -2.47
C GLU A 123 2.60 -10.59 -1.62
N ILE A 124 3.38 -11.64 -1.86
CA ILE A 124 4.61 -11.96 -1.10
C ILE A 124 5.83 -11.85 -2.02
N ALA A 125 6.87 -11.13 -1.62
CA ALA A 125 8.18 -11.18 -2.25
C ALA A 125 8.87 -12.52 -1.96
N THR A 126 8.96 -13.42 -2.94
CA THR A 126 9.77 -14.65 -2.82
C THR A 126 11.25 -14.38 -3.10
N GLU A 127 11.52 -13.36 -3.91
CA GLU A 127 12.85 -12.87 -4.26
C GLU A 127 12.86 -11.33 -4.36
N ALA A 128 14.04 -10.75 -4.58
CA ALA A 128 14.19 -9.31 -4.68
C ALA A 128 13.51 -8.75 -5.95
N ARG A 129 12.48 -7.91 -5.77
CA ARG A 129 11.65 -7.37 -6.86
C ARG A 129 11.43 -5.86 -6.72
N ASP A 130 10.97 -5.21 -7.78
CA ASP A 130 10.83 -3.75 -7.78
C ASP A 130 9.62 -3.25 -6.97
N SER A 131 8.55 -4.04 -6.87
CA SER A 131 7.40 -3.72 -6.02
C SER A 131 6.53 -4.94 -5.68
N LEU A 132 5.70 -4.80 -4.66
CA LEU A 132 4.55 -5.67 -4.38
C LEU A 132 3.29 -4.95 -4.82
N ARG A 133 2.43 -5.63 -5.57
CA ARG A 133 1.27 -5.02 -6.19
C ARG A 133 0.05 -5.92 -6.05
N ILE A 134 -1.07 -5.34 -5.63
CA ILE A 134 -2.38 -5.97 -5.63
C ILE A 134 -3.34 -5.04 -6.37
N VAL A 135 -4.21 -5.60 -7.20
CA VAL A 135 -5.26 -4.86 -7.93
C VAL A 135 -6.60 -5.43 -7.52
N LEU A 136 -7.52 -4.58 -7.07
CA LEU A 136 -8.86 -4.99 -6.63
C LEU A 136 -9.93 -4.10 -7.23
N GLN A 137 -11.02 -4.73 -7.66
CA GLN A 137 -12.28 -4.05 -7.86
C GLN A 137 -12.93 -3.82 -6.49
N LEU A 138 -13.32 -2.58 -6.20
CA LEU A 138 -14.00 -2.23 -4.97
C LEU A 138 -15.38 -1.63 -5.28
N ASN A 139 -16.36 -1.91 -4.42
CA ASN A 139 -17.69 -1.31 -4.51
C ASN A 139 -17.80 -0.06 -3.63
N SER A 140 -18.74 0.79 -3.99
CA SER A 140 -18.95 2.06 -3.28
C SER A 140 -19.38 1.83 -1.83
N GLY A 141 -18.45 2.07 -0.91
CA GLY A 141 -18.67 1.90 0.53
C GLY A 141 -17.78 0.84 1.17
N ASP A 142 -17.06 0.06 0.36
CA ASP A 142 -16.10 -0.93 0.87
C ASP A 142 -14.91 -0.19 1.52
N GLY A 143 -14.51 -0.66 2.70
CA GLY A 143 -13.24 -0.30 3.30
C GLY A 143 -12.29 -1.49 3.25
N ILE A 144 -11.01 -1.17 3.12
CA ILE A 144 -9.94 -2.17 3.09
C ILE A 144 -8.90 -1.78 4.11
N ILE A 145 -8.43 -2.78 4.83
CA ILE A 145 -7.31 -2.69 5.74
C ILE A 145 -6.07 -3.18 4.99
N TYR A 146 -4.95 -2.45 5.10
CA TYR A 146 -3.66 -2.98 4.63
C TYR A 146 -2.76 -3.38 5.79
N LEU A 147 -1.95 -4.41 5.54
CA LEU A 147 -0.91 -4.91 6.41
C LEU A 147 0.36 -5.09 5.58
N ILE A 148 1.50 -4.67 6.13
CA ILE A 148 2.81 -4.87 5.51
C ILE A 148 3.70 -5.63 6.48
N GLU A 149 4.34 -6.68 6.00
CA GLU A 149 5.39 -7.42 6.71
C GLU A 149 6.71 -7.30 5.92
N PRO A 150 7.87 -7.07 6.56
CA PRO A 150 8.03 -6.64 7.94
C PRO A 150 7.27 -5.35 8.21
N PHE A 151 6.81 -5.22 9.44
CA PHE A 151 6.04 -4.06 9.82
C PHE A 151 6.85 -2.76 9.73
N PRO A 152 6.22 -1.64 9.34
CA PRO A 152 6.83 -0.34 9.47
C PRO A 152 7.25 -0.02 10.92
N ASP A 153 8.33 0.77 11.02
CA ASP A 153 8.99 1.25 12.22
C ASP A 153 8.13 2.27 13.01
#